data_AF-A0A914RF27-F1
#
_entry.id   AF-A0A914RF27-F1
#
_cell.length_a   1.000
_cell.length_b   1.000
_cell.length_c   1.000
_cell.angle_alpha   90.00
_cell.angle_beta   90.00
_cell.angle_gamma   90.00
#
_symmetry.space_group_name_H-M   'P 1'
#
loop_
_entity.id
_entity.type
_entity.pdbx_description
1 polymer ?
#
loop_
_entity_poly.entity_id
_entity_poly.type
_entity_poly.pdbx_seq_one_letter_code
_entity_poly.pdbx_strand_id
1 'polypeptide(L)'
;LQDWCAEVAKEVWEQKPEFAVIHIQGLRAAENPDKLADKIVKCILRDPAEISIQFSTSRAFFDTRETGLGSIYLFRSYEEIELFDRYSNTGYKSLRPGHQYEIGARECDGFIASTFGSASSSHGSNSLRYEADYYVSL
;
A
#
# COMPACT_ATOMS: atom_id res chain seq x y z
N LEU A 1 -0.91 21.09 -4.58
CA LEU A 1 -1.34 19.91 -3.80
C LEU A 1 -2.86 19.87 -3.65
N GLN A 2 -3.51 20.91 -3.15
CA GLN A 2 -4.98 20.93 -3.01
C GLN A 2 -5.70 20.68 -4.34
N ASP A 3 -5.33 21.39 -5.40
CA ASP A 3 -5.93 21.18 -6.73
C ASP A 3 -5.73 19.75 -7.24
N TRP A 4 -4.53 19.20 -7.06
CA TRP A 4 -4.24 17.81 -7.42
C TRP A 4 -5.11 16.83 -6.62
N CYS A 5 -5.26 17.02 -5.30
CA CYS A 5 -6.14 16.18 -4.48
C CYS A 5 -7.60 16.29 -4.91
N ALA A 6 -8.05 17.49 -5.29
CA ALA A 6 -9.41 17.74 -5.75
C ALA A 6 -9.69 17.01 -7.08
N GLU A 7 -8.77 17.07 -8.03
CA GLU A 7 -8.91 16.35 -9.31
C GLU A 7 -8.89 14.83 -9.10
N VAL A 8 -8.01 14.31 -8.25
CA VAL A 8 -7.99 12.86 -7.91
C VAL A 8 -9.31 12.43 -7.25
N ALA A 9 -9.80 13.19 -6.27
CA ALA A 9 -11.05 12.89 -5.60
C ALA A 9 -12.24 12.95 -6.58
N LYS A 10 -12.26 13.95 -7.46
CA LYS A 10 -13.27 14.09 -8.51
C LYS A 10 -13.24 12.89 -9.47
N GLU A 11 -12.07 12.50 -9.96
CA GLU A 11 -11.93 11.36 -10.88
C GLU A 11 -12.46 10.06 -10.26
N VAL A 12 -12.11 9.79 -9.00
CA VAL A 12 -12.59 8.61 -8.28
C VAL A 12 -14.11 8.67 -8.06
N TRP A 13 -14.64 9.82 -7.64
CA TRP A 13 -16.07 10.01 -7.39
C TRP A 13 -16.90 9.87 -8.68
N GLU A 14 -16.49 10.49 -9.78
CA GLU A 14 -17.24 10.50 -11.03
C GLU A 14 -17.37 9.10 -11.65
N GLN A 15 -16.33 8.27 -11.50
CA GLN A 15 -16.36 6.89 -11.98
C GLN A 15 -17.29 5.99 -11.17
N LYS A 16 -17.65 6.39 -9.95
CA LYS A 16 -18.49 5.62 -9.02
C LYS A 16 -18.04 4.15 -8.88
N PRO A 17 -16.76 3.85 -8.58
CA PRO A 17 -16.32 2.47 -8.44
C PRO A 17 -16.80 1.84 -7.13
N GLU A 18 -16.88 0.50 -7.13
CA GLU A 18 -17.05 -0.32 -5.92
C GLU A 18 -15.78 -0.32 -5.05
N PHE A 19 -14.63 -0.28 -5.72
CA PHE A 19 -13.31 -0.28 -5.10
C PHE A 19 -12.37 0.64 -5.89
N ALA A 20 -11.60 1.46 -5.17
CA ALA A 20 -10.57 2.29 -5.77
C ALA A 20 -9.26 2.22 -4.99
N VAL A 21 -8.14 2.34 -5.71
CA VAL A 21 -6.80 2.42 -5.13
C VAL A 21 -6.10 3.63 -5.69
N ILE A 22 -5.51 4.42 -4.81
CA ILE A 22 -4.69 5.59 -5.17
C ILE A 22 -3.28 5.30 -4.69
N HIS A 23 -2.36 5.11 -5.63
CA HIS A 23 -0.94 4.95 -5.35
C HIS A 23 -0.25 6.31 -5.37
N ILE A 24 0.52 6.58 -4.31
CA ILE A 24 1.23 7.83 -4.09
C ILE A 24 2.72 7.51 -4.08
N GLN A 25 3.49 8.28 -4.83
CA GLN A 25 4.93 8.09 -4.95
C GLN A 25 5.67 9.41 -4.74
N GLY A 26 6.96 9.33 -4.43
CA GLY A 26 7.83 10.51 -4.32
C GLY A 26 7.75 11.25 -3.00
N LEU A 27 7.18 10.66 -1.94
CA LEU A 27 7.05 11.32 -0.63
C LEU A 27 8.40 11.67 0.00
N ARG A 28 9.46 10.91 -0.29
CA ARG A 28 10.83 11.17 0.19
C ARG A 28 11.44 12.48 -0.32
N ALA A 29 10.91 13.05 -1.40
CA ALA A 29 11.37 14.35 -1.88
C ALA A 29 10.86 15.52 -1.02
N ALA A 30 9.88 15.28 -0.14
CA ALA A 30 9.35 16.29 0.75
C ALA A 30 10.27 16.50 1.96
N GLU A 31 10.34 17.74 2.43
CA GLU A 31 11.04 18.09 3.68
C GLU A 31 10.46 17.35 4.90
N ASN A 32 9.14 17.12 4.89
CA ASN A 32 8.45 16.32 5.91
C ASN A 32 7.45 15.36 5.25
N PRO A 33 7.90 14.13 4.92
CA PRO A 33 7.07 13.12 4.25
C PRO A 33 5.81 12.74 5.04
N ASP A 34 5.90 12.60 6.36
CA ASP A 34 4.76 12.25 7.23
C ASP A 34 3.66 13.31 7.17
N LYS A 35 4.05 14.59 7.27
CA LYS A 35 3.13 15.71 7.18
C LYS A 35 2.51 15.84 5.79
N LEU A 36 3.27 15.53 4.74
CA LEU A 36 2.73 15.52 3.38
C LEU A 36 1.70 14.39 3.21
N ALA A 37 2.00 13.18 3.67
CA ALA A 37 1.09 12.04 3.63
C ALA A 37 -0.22 12.33 4.38
N ASP A 38 -0.15 12.89 5.60
CA ASP A 38 -1.34 13.28 6.37
C ASP A 38 -2.17 14.34 5.63
N LYS A 39 -1.51 15.31 4.99
CA LYS A 39 -2.20 16.31 4.17
C LYS A 39 -2.89 15.70 2.97
N ILE A 40 -2.28 14.71 2.31
CA ILE A 40 -2.91 14.00 1.18
C ILE A 40 -4.14 13.23 1.65
N VAL A 41 -4.03 12.46 2.74
CA VAL A 41 -5.16 11.73 3.35
C VAL A 41 -6.32 12.68 3.66
N LYS A 42 -6.03 13.82 4.29
CA LYS A 42 -7.06 14.83 4.60
C LYS A 42 -7.74 15.35 3.34
N CYS A 43 -6.96 15.82 2.37
CA CYS A 43 -7.52 16.45 1.17
C CYS A 43 -8.23 15.49 0.21
N ILE A 44 -7.91 14.20 0.21
CA ILE A 44 -8.58 13.21 -0.66
C ILE A 44 -9.77 12.56 0.05
N LEU A 45 -9.65 12.26 1.35
CA LEU A 45 -10.61 11.39 2.04
C LEU A 45 -11.51 12.11 3.04
N ARG A 46 -11.03 13.20 3.65
CA ARG A 46 -11.75 13.89 4.74
C ARG A 46 -12.43 15.17 4.30
N ASP A 47 -11.77 15.93 3.43
CA ASP A 47 -12.30 17.22 2.97
C ASP A 47 -13.41 17.06 1.91
N PRO A 48 -13.30 16.12 0.93
CA PRO A 48 -14.37 15.91 -0.05
C PRO A 48 -15.51 15.08 0.55
N ALA A 49 -16.68 15.71 0.70
CA ALA A 49 -17.86 15.05 1.26
C ALA A 49 -18.30 13.86 0.38
N GLU A 50 -18.14 14.00 -0.94
CA GLU A 50 -18.52 13.01 -1.94
C GLU A 50 -17.79 11.68 -1.76
N ILE A 51 -16.47 11.73 -1.52
CA ILE A 51 -15.66 10.53 -1.27
C ILE A 51 -16.09 9.87 0.04
N SER A 52 -16.27 10.64 1.10
CA SER A 52 -16.69 10.09 2.40
C SER A 52 -18.10 9.51 2.36
N ILE A 53 -19.00 10.02 1.52
CA ILE A 53 -20.35 9.49 1.32
C ILE A 53 -20.31 8.21 0.47
N GLN A 54 -19.48 8.18 -0.58
CA GLN A 54 -19.42 7.03 -1.48
C GLN A 54 -18.78 5.80 -0.85
N PHE A 55 -17.73 5.99 -0.06
CA PHE A 55 -16.93 4.91 0.49
C PHE A 55 -17.10 4.85 1.99
N SER A 56 -17.83 3.84 2.48
CA SER A 56 -18.08 3.64 3.91
C SER A 56 -16.82 3.25 4.70
N THR A 57 -15.80 2.76 4.00
CA THR A 57 -14.56 2.24 4.59
C THR A 57 -13.37 2.62 3.75
N SER A 58 -12.27 3.03 4.39
CA SER A 58 -11.00 3.26 3.69
C SER A 58 -9.80 2.84 4.53
N ARG A 59 -8.72 2.47 3.86
CA ARG A 59 -7.43 2.18 4.47
C ARG A 59 -6.34 2.96 3.77
N ALA A 60 -5.41 3.53 4.51
CA ALA A 60 -4.23 4.12 3.90
C ALA A 60 -2.97 3.68 4.62
N PHE A 61 -1.96 3.33 3.83
CA PHE A 61 -0.65 2.91 4.32
C PHE A 61 0.40 3.75 3.62
N PHE A 62 1.25 4.41 4.41
CA PHE A 62 2.34 5.23 3.91
C PHE A 62 3.64 4.82 4.55
N ASP A 63 4.55 4.30 3.73
CA ASP A 63 5.94 4.12 4.08
C ASP A 63 6.71 5.38 3.68
N THR A 64 6.78 6.30 4.62
CA THR A 64 7.46 7.58 4.48
C THR A 64 8.96 7.51 4.77
N ARG A 65 9.44 6.40 5.34
CA ARG A 65 10.82 6.25 5.83
C ARG A 65 11.72 5.55 4.81
N GLU A 66 11.29 4.38 4.33
CA GLU A 66 12.13 3.54 3.47
C GLU A 66 11.87 3.83 1.99
N THR A 67 10.63 3.62 1.53
CA THR A 67 10.29 3.69 0.11
C THR A 67 9.77 5.06 -0.34
N GLY A 68 9.14 5.84 0.53
CA GLY A 68 8.45 7.08 0.14
C GLY A 68 7.18 6.85 -0.67
N LEU A 69 6.55 5.68 -0.48
CA LEU A 69 5.36 5.25 -1.19
C LEU A 69 4.15 5.23 -0.26
N GLY A 70 2.98 5.44 -0.84
CA GLY A 70 1.70 5.39 -0.15
C GLY A 70 0.65 4.68 -1.00
N SER A 71 -0.32 4.06 -0.35
CA SER A 71 -1.50 3.55 -1.02
C SER A 71 -2.73 3.85 -0.17
N ILE A 72 -3.75 4.38 -0.83
CA ILE A 72 -5.08 4.61 -0.25
C ILE A 72 -6.05 3.65 -0.94
N TYR A 73 -6.76 2.87 -0.14
CA TYR A 73 -7.77 1.92 -0.54
C TYR A 73 -9.14 2.44 -0.11
N LEU A 74 -10.09 2.44 -1.04
CA LEU A 74 -11.44 2.95 -0.88
C LEU A 74 -12.43 1.84 -1.18
N PHE A 75 -13.33 1.57 -0.23
CA PHE A 75 -14.27 0.46 -0.30
C PHE A 75 -15.70 0.98 -0.16
N ARG A 76 -16.54 0.75 -1.17
CA ARG A 76 -17.95 1.15 -1.11
C ARG A 76 -18.68 0.32 -0.07
N SER A 77 -18.54 -1.00 -0.18
CA SER A 77 -18.94 -1.99 0.82
C SER A 77 -17.71 -2.69 1.39
N TYR A 78 -17.77 -3.11 2.66
CA TYR A 78 -16.70 -3.79 3.38
C TYR A 78 -17.09 -5.22 3.81
N GLU A 79 -18.36 -5.61 3.61
CA GLU A 79 -18.95 -6.81 4.21
C GLU A 79 -18.31 -8.11 3.72
N GLU A 80 -17.90 -8.16 2.45
CA GLU A 80 -17.29 -9.32 1.81
C GLU A 80 -15.78 -9.16 1.60
N ILE A 81 -15.19 -8.11 2.17
CA ILE A 81 -13.77 -7.80 1.96
C ILE A 81 -12.96 -8.34 3.13
N GLU A 82 -11.96 -9.15 2.79
CA GLU A 82 -10.97 -9.60 3.75
C GLU A 82 -9.62 -8.99 3.43
N LEU A 83 -8.98 -8.45 4.47
CA LEU A 83 -7.63 -7.93 4.41
C LEU A 83 -6.69 -8.95 5.05
N PHE A 84 -5.58 -9.25 4.38
CA PHE A 84 -4.55 -10.09 4.98
C PHE A 84 -4.01 -9.44 6.26
N ASP A 85 -4.07 -10.16 7.39
CA ASP A 85 -3.49 -9.69 8.64
C ASP A 85 -1.97 -9.79 8.60
N ARG A 86 -1.38 -8.70 8.15
CA ARG A 86 0.06 -8.50 8.05
C ARG A 86 0.79 -8.49 9.39
N TYR A 87 0.12 -8.27 10.52
CA TYR A 87 0.77 -8.17 11.83
C TYR A 87 1.01 -9.52 12.48
N SER A 88 0.01 -10.39 12.37
CA SER A 88 0.07 -11.71 12.99
C SER A 88 0.37 -12.82 11.99
N ASN A 89 0.34 -12.52 10.69
CA ASN A 89 0.52 -13.48 9.60
C ASN A 89 -0.46 -14.67 9.69
N THR A 90 -1.60 -14.48 10.36
CA THR A 90 -2.58 -15.55 10.63
C THR A 90 -3.59 -15.75 9.51
N GLY A 91 -3.45 -15.05 8.38
CA GLY A 91 -4.37 -15.13 7.23
C GLY A 91 -5.25 -13.90 7.06
N TYR A 92 -6.32 -14.08 6.29
CA TYR A 92 -7.27 -13.01 5.96
C TYR A 92 -8.22 -12.73 7.13
N LYS A 93 -8.50 -11.45 7.38
CA LYS A 93 -9.45 -10.97 8.38
C LYS A 93 -10.47 -10.05 7.73
N SER A 94 -11.73 -10.19 8.11
CA SER A 94 -12.79 -9.29 7.64
C SER A 94 -12.44 -7.83 7.92
N LEU A 95 -12.69 -6.99 6.93
CA LEU A 95 -12.41 -5.57 7.01
C LEU A 95 -13.38 -4.90 7.99
N ARG A 96 -12.84 -4.15 8.96
CA ARG A 96 -13.67 -3.38 9.89
C ARG A 96 -14.18 -2.10 9.21
N PRO A 97 -15.43 -1.69 9.47
CA PRO A 97 -15.96 -0.44 8.95
C PRO A 97 -15.17 0.78 9.42
N GLY A 98 -15.26 1.86 8.65
CA GLY A 98 -14.66 3.15 8.95
C GLY A 98 -13.28 3.35 8.33
N HIS A 99 -12.66 4.48 8.64
CA HIS A 99 -11.46 4.94 7.95
C HIS A 99 -10.22 4.83 8.85
N GLN A 100 -9.18 4.13 8.40
CA GLN A 100 -7.95 3.94 9.16
C GLN A 100 -6.73 4.30 8.31
N TYR A 101 -5.79 5.01 8.91
CA TYR A 101 -4.65 5.59 8.21
C TYR A 101 -3.38 5.39 9.02
N GLU A 102 -2.38 4.82 8.39
CA GLU A 102 -1.09 4.52 9.01
C GLU A 102 0.01 5.22 8.22
N ILE A 103 0.68 6.16 8.87
CA ILE A 103 1.71 7.01 8.27
C ILE A 103 2.99 6.87 9.10
N GLY A 104 4.08 6.45 8.47
CA GLY A 104 5.39 6.38 9.12
C GLY A 104 5.43 5.41 10.32
N ALA A 105 4.40 4.57 10.48
CA ALA A 105 4.40 3.50 11.46
C ALA A 105 5.54 2.52 11.15
N ARG A 106 6.20 2.01 12.20
CA ARG A 106 7.26 0.98 12.08
C ARG A 106 6.82 -0.24 11.29
N GLU A 107 5.51 -0.45 11.17
CA GLU A 107 4.80 -1.51 10.46
C GLU A 107 5.06 -1.56 8.94
N CYS A 108 5.86 -0.65 8.38
CA CYS A 108 6.52 -0.84 7.10
C CYS A 108 7.63 -1.92 7.15
N ASP A 109 8.01 -2.41 8.34
CA ASP A 109 8.89 -3.58 8.59
C ASP A 109 8.31 -4.89 8.04
N GLY A 110 7.01 -4.93 7.70
CA GLY A 110 6.34 -6.05 7.03
C GLY A 110 5.94 -5.77 5.58
N PHE A 111 6.27 -4.58 5.03
CA PHE A 111 6.40 -4.49 3.56
C PHE A 111 7.39 -5.58 3.20
N ILE A 112 7.14 -6.35 2.13
CA ILE A 112 8.13 -7.31 1.63
C ILE A 112 9.34 -6.46 1.23
N ALA A 113 10.23 -6.22 2.19
CA ALA A 113 11.50 -5.58 2.00
C ALA A 113 12.26 -6.56 1.12
N SER A 114 12.15 -6.35 -0.19
CA SER A 114 13.04 -6.89 -1.20
C SER A 114 13.60 -8.27 -0.86
N THR A 115 12.79 -9.33 -0.97
CA THR A 115 13.35 -10.69 -1.08
C THR A 115 14.30 -10.80 -2.28
N PHE A 116 14.27 -9.86 -3.23
CA PHE A 116 15.18 -9.79 -4.37
C PHE A 116 16.57 -9.19 -4.05
N GLY A 117 16.71 -8.38 -3.00
CA GLY A 117 17.99 -7.79 -2.56
C GLY A 117 18.70 -8.60 -1.47
N SER A 118 17.95 -9.33 -0.65
CA SER A 118 18.51 -10.21 0.38
C SER A 118 18.93 -11.58 -0.18
N ALA A 119 18.47 -11.94 -1.38
CA ALA A 119 18.91 -13.17 -2.07
C ALA A 119 20.31 -13.05 -2.70
N SER A 120 20.81 -11.82 -2.92
CA SER A 120 22.10 -11.58 -3.57
C SER A 120 23.28 -11.39 -2.61
N SER A 121 23.06 -11.41 -1.30
CA SER A 121 24.11 -11.29 -0.27
C SER A 121 24.35 -12.56 0.56
N SER A 122 23.70 -13.68 0.24
CA SER A 122 24.08 -15.02 0.75
C SER A 122 25.10 -15.70 -0.17
N HIS A 123 26.23 -15.03 -0.43
CA HIS A 123 27.45 -15.70 -0.87
C HIS A 123 28.35 -15.91 0.34
N GLY A 124 28.18 -17.09 0.94
CA GLY A 124 28.92 -17.50 2.13
C GLY A 124 28.76 -18.98 2.42
N SER A 125 29.30 -19.81 1.52
CA SER A 125 29.77 -21.18 1.80
C SER A 125 28.73 -22.31 1.88
N ASN A 126 28.89 -23.24 0.94
CA ASN A 126 28.54 -24.67 0.97
C ASN A 126 27.06 -25.10 0.98
N SER A 127 26.60 -25.52 -0.20
CA SER A 127 25.88 -26.79 -0.36
C SER A 127 25.81 -27.17 -1.85
N LEU A 128 26.71 -28.06 -2.26
CA LEU A 128 26.64 -28.80 -3.52
C LEU A 128 25.30 -29.55 -3.62
N ARG A 129 24.62 -29.43 -4.77
CA ARG A 129 23.84 -30.45 -5.50
C ARG A 129 22.60 -29.85 -6.15
N TYR A 130 22.73 -29.48 -7.42
CA TYR A 130 21.75 -29.78 -8.46
C TYR A 130 22.38 -29.45 -9.83
N GLU A 131 23.35 -30.25 -10.27
CA GLU A 131 23.57 -30.40 -11.71
C GLU A 131 22.49 -31.36 -12.21
N ALA A 132 21.45 -30.80 -12.81
CA ALA A 132 20.49 -31.56 -13.60
C ALA A 132 20.99 -31.54 -15.04
N ASP A 133 21.48 -32.70 -15.46
CA ASP A 133 21.50 -33.23 -16.81
C ASP A 133 20.61 -32.48 -17.80
N TYR A 134 21.19 -31.92 -18.86
CA TYR A 134 20.68 -32.02 -20.24
C TYR A 134 21.74 -31.48 -21.20
N TYR A 135 22.50 -32.39 -21.84
CA TYR A 135 22.75 -32.44 -23.29
C TYR A 135 23.79 -33.54 -23.59
N VAL A 136 23.28 -34.75 -23.88
CA VAL A 136 23.90 -35.81 -24.70
C VAL A 136 22.72 -36.31 -25.54
N SER A 137 22.70 -36.41 -26.88
CA SER A 137 23.65 -36.82 -27.92
C SER A 137 23.05 -36.39 -29.27
N LEU A 138 23.78 -36.13 -30.36
CA LEU A 138 24.71 -37.00 -31.11
C LEU A 138 25.72 -36.14 -31.89
#